data_AF-A0A7S1CCM8-F1
#
_entry.id   AF-A0A7S1CCM8-F1
#
_cell.length_a   1.000
_cell.length_b   1.000
_cell.length_c   1.000
_cell.angle_alpha   90.00
_cell.angle_beta   90.00
_cell.angle_gamma   90.00
#
_symmetry.space_group_name_H-M   'P 1'
#
loop_
_entity.id
_entity.type
_entity.pdbx_description
1 polymer ?
#
loop_
_entity_poly.entity_id
_entity_poly.type
_entity_poly.pdbx_seq_one_letter_code
_entity_poly.pdbx_strand_id
1 'polypeptide(L)'
;PRERGCSFPRERPLCARSTRSIATMVKDMRITYRRRCSYRTKSNRVRVVKTPGGKLVAQYIKKSYKGPVCGDCKKTLQGLPRIQPKQFRAIAKHDRTVSRAYGGSRCASCVKDRIMRAFIIEEQKIVKQVLIEKMRAKKE
;
A
#
# COMPACT_ATOMS: atom_id res chain seq x y z
N PRO A 1 8.12 27.80 14.94
CA PRO A 1 9.54 27.36 14.85
C PRO A 1 9.81 26.10 15.69
N ARG A 2 9.65 24.92 15.10
CA ARG A 2 10.29 23.63 15.44
C ARG A 2 9.73 22.58 14.49
N GLU A 3 10.16 22.71 13.24
CA GLU A 3 10.00 21.67 12.23
C GLU A 3 10.85 20.47 12.67
N ARG A 4 10.20 19.35 12.98
CA ARG A 4 10.87 18.04 13.02
C ARG A 4 10.24 17.16 11.96
N GLY A 5 10.55 17.50 10.71
CA GLY A 5 10.39 16.60 9.59
C GLY A 5 11.41 15.48 9.74
N CYS A 6 10.95 14.29 10.14
CA CYS A 6 11.67 13.07 9.83
C CYS A 6 11.46 12.77 8.34
N SER A 7 12.07 13.57 7.47
CA SER A 7 12.31 13.20 6.08
C SER A 7 13.37 12.11 6.10
N PHE A 8 12.94 10.86 6.31
CA PHE A 8 13.76 9.71 5.93
C PHE A 8 14.12 9.92 4.46
N PRO A 9 15.42 10.10 4.13
CA PRO A 9 15.80 10.15 2.74
C PRO A 9 15.39 8.81 2.16
N ARG A 10 14.48 8.85 1.18
CA ARG A 10 14.35 7.75 0.22
C ARG A 10 15.61 7.75 -0.62
N GLU A 11 16.72 7.39 0.00
CA GLU A 11 17.78 6.70 -0.72
C GLU A 11 17.11 5.46 -1.28
N ARG A 12 16.67 5.57 -2.53
CA ARG A 12 16.64 4.42 -3.40
C ARG A 12 18.01 3.79 -3.17
N PRO A 13 18.11 2.52 -2.74
CA PRO A 13 19.38 1.87 -2.89
C PRO A 13 19.62 1.94 -4.40
N LEU A 14 20.58 2.77 -4.79
CA LEU A 14 21.37 2.54 -5.99
C LEU A 14 22.03 1.19 -5.73
N CYS A 15 21.23 0.15 -5.86
CA CYS A 15 21.69 -1.20 -6.01
C CYS A 15 22.17 -1.27 -7.45
N ALA A 16 23.21 -0.49 -7.75
CA ALA A 16 24.25 -0.86 -8.68
C ALA A 16 25.00 -2.07 -8.07
N ARG A 17 24.27 -3.15 -7.75
CA ARG A 17 24.89 -4.46 -7.58
C ARG A 17 25.24 -4.94 -8.98
N SER A 18 26.42 -4.53 -9.41
CA SER A 18 27.33 -5.35 -10.21
C SER A 18 26.65 -6.28 -11.23
N THR A 19 26.00 -5.75 -12.26
CA THR A 19 25.64 -6.56 -13.43
C THR A 19 26.88 -6.99 -14.23
N ARG A 20 28.07 -6.50 -13.87
CA ARG A 20 29.34 -6.79 -14.55
C ARG A 20 29.99 -8.14 -14.21
N SER A 21 29.60 -8.83 -13.13
CA SER A 21 30.25 -10.10 -12.72
C SER A 21 29.47 -11.37 -13.13
N ILE A 22 28.29 -11.24 -13.73
CA ILE A 22 27.47 -12.40 -14.14
C ILE A 22 27.88 -12.91 -15.53
N ALA A 23 28.44 -12.07 -16.39
CA ALA A 23 28.74 -12.42 -17.78
C ALA A 23 29.98 -13.31 -17.99
N THR A 24 30.89 -13.43 -17.01
CA THR A 24 32.20 -14.06 -17.22
C THR A 24 32.24 -15.59 -17.11
N MET A 25 31.15 -16.23 -16.65
CA MET A 25 31.10 -17.70 -16.44
C MET A 25 30.00 -18.42 -17.24
N VAL A 26 29.32 -17.75 -18.17
CA VAL A 26 28.30 -18.40 -19.01
C VAL A 26 28.69 -18.25 -20.47
N LYS A 27 28.84 -19.39 -21.15
CA LYS A 27 29.31 -19.47 -22.54
C LYS A 27 28.39 -18.70 -23.51
N ASP A 28 27.08 -18.69 -23.25
CA ASP A 28 26.07 -18.00 -24.06
C ASP A 28 25.36 -16.88 -23.28
N MET A 29 25.51 -15.65 -23.76
CA MET A 29 24.88 -14.46 -23.15
C MET A 29 23.45 -14.17 -23.65
N ARG A 30 22.99 -14.87 -24.68
CA ARG A 30 21.67 -14.64 -25.33
C ARG A 30 20.54 -15.31 -24.54
N ILE A 31 19.36 -14.71 -24.57
CA ILE A 31 18.18 -15.20 -23.85
C ILE A 31 16.96 -15.12 -24.76
N THR A 32 16.13 -16.17 -24.72
CA THR A 32 14.87 -16.27 -25.45
C THR A 32 13.67 -16.23 -24.49
N TYR A 33 12.54 -15.70 -24.98
CA TYR A 33 11.28 -15.80 -24.25
C TYR A 33 10.80 -17.26 -24.24
N ARG A 34 10.29 -17.73 -23.09
CA ARG A 34 9.79 -19.11 -22.93
C ARG A 34 8.28 -19.25 -23.13
N ARG A 35 7.54 -18.13 -23.13
CA ARG A 35 6.09 -18.09 -23.41
C ARG A 35 5.85 -17.80 -24.88
N ARG A 36 4.67 -18.18 -25.37
CA ARG A 36 4.21 -17.90 -26.74
C ARG A 36 4.22 -16.41 -27.12
N CYS A 37 4.04 -15.50 -26.15
CA CYS A 37 4.12 -14.07 -26.40
C CYS A 37 5.58 -13.63 -26.57
N SER A 38 5.94 -13.22 -27.79
CA SER A 38 7.27 -12.71 -28.17
C SER A 38 7.45 -11.21 -27.91
N TYR A 39 6.37 -10.46 -27.72
CA TYR A 39 6.41 -9.00 -27.60
C TYR A 39 6.74 -8.51 -26.19
N ARG A 40 7.38 -7.34 -26.10
CA ARG A 40 7.75 -6.67 -24.84
C ARG A 40 6.57 -5.91 -24.23
N THR A 41 5.63 -6.65 -23.63
CA THR A 41 4.46 -6.07 -22.94
C THR A 41 4.64 -6.02 -21.42
N LYS A 42 3.78 -5.28 -20.71
CA LYS A 42 3.82 -5.18 -19.23
C LYS A 42 3.63 -6.55 -18.54
N SER A 43 2.91 -7.49 -19.15
CA SER A 43 2.73 -8.87 -18.67
C SER A 43 3.92 -9.79 -18.98
N ASN A 44 4.74 -9.44 -19.98
CA ASN A 44 5.88 -10.23 -20.44
C ASN A 44 7.22 -9.71 -19.90
N ARG A 45 7.21 -9.15 -18.68
CA ARG A 45 8.44 -8.67 -18.02
C ARG A 45 9.25 -9.85 -17.50
N VAL A 46 10.55 -9.83 -17.78
CA VAL A 46 11.48 -10.93 -17.50
C VAL A 46 12.63 -10.45 -16.61
N ARG A 47 13.03 -11.29 -15.66
CA ARG A 47 14.30 -11.23 -14.93
C ARG A 47 15.24 -12.28 -15.51
N VAL A 48 16.45 -11.87 -15.85
CA VAL A 48 17.53 -12.78 -16.24
C VAL A 48 18.08 -13.43 -14.98
N VAL A 49 18.07 -14.75 -14.92
CA VAL A 49 18.57 -15.53 -13.78
C VAL A 49 19.53 -16.60 -14.28
N LYS A 50 20.65 -16.76 -13.60
CA LYS A 50 21.56 -17.89 -13.78
C LYS A 50 20.96 -19.13 -13.13
N THR A 51 20.79 -20.19 -13.91
CA THR A 51 20.43 -21.49 -13.35
C THR A 51 21.67 -22.17 -12.76
N PRO A 52 21.48 -23.11 -11.82
CA PRO A 52 22.58 -23.93 -11.30
C PRO A 52 23.40 -24.63 -12.40
N GLY A 53 22.77 -25.02 -13.50
CA GLY A 53 23.43 -25.61 -14.68
C GLY A 53 24.20 -24.61 -15.56
N GLY A 54 24.52 -23.43 -15.06
CA GLY A 54 25.37 -22.46 -15.74
C GLY A 54 24.77 -21.80 -16.98
N LYS A 55 23.43 -21.78 -17.13
CA LYS A 55 22.74 -21.15 -18.27
C LYS A 55 21.97 -19.90 -17.84
N LEU A 56 21.84 -18.91 -18.72
CA LEU A 56 20.98 -17.74 -18.49
C LEU A 56 19.55 -18.05 -18.94
N VAL A 57 18.59 -17.89 -18.03
CA VAL A 57 17.18 -18.19 -18.29
C VAL A 57 16.30 -16.98 -17.98
N ALA A 58 15.31 -16.75 -18.85
CA ALA A 58 14.24 -15.80 -18.65
C ALA A 58 13.24 -16.30 -17.59
N GLN A 59 13.21 -15.68 -16.41
CA GLN A 59 12.15 -15.88 -15.41
C GLN A 59 11.12 -14.74 -15.47
N TYR A 60 9.84 -15.09 -15.57
CA TYR A 60 8.77 -14.11 -15.67
C TYR A 60 8.40 -13.49 -14.33
N ILE A 61 8.39 -12.16 -14.28
CA ILE A 61 7.98 -11.41 -13.11
C ILE A 61 6.49 -11.09 -13.22
N LYS A 62 5.75 -11.26 -12.13
CA LYS A 62 4.34 -10.83 -12.05
C LYS A 62 4.25 -9.30 -12.09
N LYS A 63 3.09 -8.78 -12.48
CA LYS A 63 2.84 -7.33 -12.43
C LYS A 63 2.89 -6.84 -10.98
N SER A 64 3.46 -5.67 -10.77
CA SER A 64 3.41 -4.99 -9.47
C SER A 64 2.00 -4.44 -9.23
N TYR A 65 1.39 -4.77 -8.09
CA TYR A 65 0.06 -4.27 -7.72
C TYR A 65 0.14 -2.97 -6.96
N LYS A 66 -0.93 -2.17 -6.94
CA LYS A 66 -1.06 -1.03 -6.01
C LYS A 66 -1.47 -1.54 -4.63
N GLY A 67 -1.06 -0.83 -3.58
CA GLY A 67 -1.46 -1.15 -2.22
C GLY A 67 -2.92 -0.74 -1.98
N PRO A 68 -3.57 -1.27 -0.93
CA PRO A 68 -4.91 -0.84 -0.55
C PRO A 68 -4.92 0.65 -0.22
N VAL A 69 -5.98 1.33 -0.64
CA VAL A 69 -6.16 2.78 -0.47
C VAL A 69 -7.25 3.08 0.54
N CYS A 70 -7.11 4.19 1.24
CA CYS A 70 -8.11 4.71 2.15
C CYS A 70 -9.35 5.19 1.38
N GLY A 71 -10.54 4.90 1.88
CA GLY A 71 -11.80 5.33 1.26
C GLY A 71 -12.02 6.86 1.24
N ASP A 72 -11.65 7.58 2.30
CA ASP A 72 -11.84 9.04 2.36
C ASP A 72 -10.66 9.76 1.69
N CYS A 73 -9.48 9.53 2.24
CA CYS A 73 -8.31 10.34 1.98
C CYS A 73 -7.52 9.85 0.74
N LYS A 74 -7.90 8.71 0.13
CA LYS A 74 -7.26 8.04 -1.04
C LYS A 74 -5.76 7.73 -0.92
N LYS A 75 -5.15 8.01 0.24
CA LYS A 75 -3.77 7.64 0.60
C LYS A 75 -3.66 6.12 0.73
N THR A 76 -2.51 5.57 0.38
CA THR A 76 -2.22 4.15 0.58
C THR A 76 -2.17 3.80 2.06
N LEU A 77 -2.84 2.72 2.45
CA LEU A 77 -2.82 2.24 3.82
C LEU A 77 -1.47 1.62 4.15
N GLN A 78 -0.92 2.01 5.30
CA GLN A 78 0.33 1.50 5.84
C GLN A 78 0.08 0.18 6.59
N GLY A 79 1.10 -0.69 6.62
CA GLY A 79 1.03 -1.98 7.31
C GLY A 79 0.30 -3.09 6.56
N LEU A 80 -0.16 -2.84 5.33
CA LEU A 80 -0.84 -3.84 4.51
C LEU A 80 -0.01 -4.25 3.28
N PRO A 81 0.02 -5.54 2.92
CA PRO A 81 0.85 -6.03 1.84
C PRO A 81 0.36 -5.56 0.47
N ARG A 82 1.31 -5.30 -0.44
CA ARG A 82 1.05 -4.92 -1.83
C ARG A 82 1.05 -6.16 -2.72
N ILE A 83 -0.03 -6.94 -2.64
CA ILE A 83 -0.20 -8.22 -3.35
C ILE A 83 -1.39 -8.19 -4.32
N GLN A 84 -1.51 -9.23 -5.14
CA GLN A 84 -2.63 -9.37 -6.08
C GLN A 84 -3.94 -9.63 -5.32
N PRO A 85 -5.09 -9.09 -5.76
CA PRO A 85 -6.40 -9.34 -5.13
C PRO A 85 -6.72 -10.82 -4.87
N LYS A 86 -6.36 -11.70 -5.82
CA LYS A 86 -6.53 -13.17 -5.67
C LYS A 86 -5.71 -13.76 -4.51
N GLN A 87 -4.53 -13.20 -4.24
CA GLN A 87 -3.64 -13.68 -3.18
C GLN A 87 -4.12 -13.27 -1.78
N PHE A 88 -4.94 -12.21 -1.66
CA PHE A 88 -5.51 -11.81 -0.37
C PHE A 88 -6.33 -12.93 0.27
N ARG A 89 -6.97 -13.80 -0.53
CA ARG A 89 -7.73 -14.95 0.00
C ARG A 89 -6.85 -15.96 0.73
N ALA A 90 -5.58 -16.11 0.33
CA ALA A 90 -4.66 -17.08 0.90
C ALA A 90 -3.95 -16.58 2.16
N ILE A 91 -3.92 -15.26 2.39
CA ILE A 91 -3.19 -14.66 3.51
C ILE A 91 -4.02 -14.70 4.80
N ALA A 92 -3.34 -14.80 5.94
CA ALA A 92 -3.96 -14.74 7.26
C ALA A 92 -4.74 -13.43 7.49
N LYS A 93 -5.67 -13.43 8.44
CA LYS A 93 -6.53 -12.24 8.68
C LYS A 93 -5.74 -11.05 9.22
N HIS A 94 -4.75 -11.29 10.09
CA HIS A 94 -3.96 -10.23 10.72
C HIS A 94 -3.15 -9.44 9.69
N ASP A 95 -2.57 -10.09 8.69
CA ASP A 95 -1.84 -9.43 7.60
C ASP A 95 -2.75 -8.62 6.64
N ARG A 96 -4.04 -8.95 6.59
CA ARG A 96 -5.02 -8.25 5.74
C ARG A 96 -5.61 -7.00 6.38
N THR A 97 -5.45 -6.84 7.69
CA THR A 97 -6.15 -5.83 8.47
C THR A 97 -5.19 -5.12 9.42
N VAL A 98 -5.68 -4.07 10.09
CA VAL A 98 -4.94 -3.43 11.19
C VAL A 98 -5.82 -3.52 12.43
N SER A 99 -5.23 -3.77 13.60
CA SER A 99 -5.91 -3.92 14.89
C SER A 99 -6.44 -2.59 15.45
N ARG A 100 -7.40 -1.99 14.75
CA ARG A 100 -8.14 -0.80 15.19
C ARG A 100 -9.52 -0.72 14.53
N ALA A 101 -10.37 0.18 15.00
CA ALA A 101 -11.62 0.51 14.33
C ALA A 101 -11.39 0.91 12.87
N TYR A 102 -12.20 0.35 11.96
CA TYR A 102 -12.09 0.52 10.50
C TYR A 102 -10.71 0.16 9.89
N GLY A 103 -9.95 -0.71 10.55
CA GLY A 103 -8.68 -1.23 10.05
C GLY A 103 -8.84 -1.88 8.67
N GLY A 104 -7.86 -1.68 7.78
CA GLY A 104 -7.94 -2.21 6.41
C GLY A 104 -8.73 -1.36 5.41
N SER A 105 -9.60 -0.46 5.87
CA SER A 105 -10.40 0.42 5.00
C SER A 105 -10.05 1.90 5.16
N ARG A 106 -9.79 2.34 6.40
CA ARG A 106 -9.54 3.74 6.74
C ARG A 106 -8.16 3.92 7.37
N CYS A 107 -7.51 5.05 7.09
CA CYS A 107 -6.24 5.40 7.75
C CYS A 107 -6.50 6.06 9.12
N ALA A 108 -5.49 6.07 9.99
CA ALA A 108 -5.63 6.51 11.37
C ALA A 108 -6.15 7.96 11.51
N SER A 109 -5.72 8.87 10.63
CA SER A 109 -6.19 10.25 10.64
C SER A 109 -7.69 10.35 10.33
N CYS A 110 -8.16 9.73 9.24
CA CYS A 110 -9.59 9.81 8.90
C CYS A 110 -10.46 9.05 9.94
N VAL A 111 -9.92 8.06 10.68
CA VAL A 111 -10.62 7.43 11.83
C VAL A 111 -10.73 8.41 13.00
N LYS A 112 -9.64 9.10 13.35
CA LYS A 112 -9.64 10.14 14.39
C LYS A 112 -10.67 11.23 14.09
N ASP A 113 -10.70 11.71 12.84
CA ASP A 113 -11.63 12.74 12.40
C ASP A 113 -13.10 12.27 12.50
N ARG A 114 -13.38 11.00 12.20
CA ARG A 114 -14.73 10.42 12.37
C ARG A 114 -15.17 10.41 13.83
N ILE A 115 -14.28 10.01 14.74
CA ILE A 115 -14.55 9.98 16.17
C ILE A 115 -14.80 11.40 16.68
N MET A 116 -13.91 12.34 16.37
CA MET A 116 -14.03 13.73 16.83
C MET A 116 -15.26 14.43 16.26
N ARG A 117 -15.57 14.23 14.96
CA ARG A 117 -16.78 14.82 14.35
C ARG A 117 -18.05 14.24 14.97
N ALA A 118 -18.12 12.93 15.17
CA ALA A 118 -19.28 12.31 15.80
C ALA A 118 -19.51 12.89 17.20
N PHE A 119 -18.44 12.95 18.02
CA PHE A 119 -18.52 13.50 19.36
C PHE A 119 -19.00 14.96 19.37
N ILE A 120 -18.32 15.86 18.64
CA ILE A 120 -18.65 17.30 18.64
C ILE A 120 -20.08 17.53 18.14
N ILE A 121 -20.51 16.79 17.11
CA ILE A 121 -21.87 16.94 16.57
C ILE A 121 -22.92 16.51 17.59
N GLU A 122 -22.70 15.42 18.32
CA GLU A 122 -23.62 14.98 19.37
C GLU A 122 -23.68 15.99 20.51
N GLU A 123 -22.55 16.50 20.98
CA GLU A 123 -22.50 17.54 22.02
C GLU A 123 -23.26 18.81 21.58
N GLN A 124 -23.02 19.26 20.34
CA GLN A 124 -23.73 20.40 19.78
C GLN A 124 -25.25 20.18 19.67
N LYS A 125 -25.69 18.95 19.37
CA LYS A 125 -27.13 18.61 19.33
C LYS A 125 -27.75 18.73 20.73
N ILE A 126 -27.09 18.17 21.74
CA ILE A 126 -27.56 18.21 23.14
C ILE A 126 -27.67 19.67 23.61
N VAL A 127 -26.62 20.47 23.39
CA VAL A 127 -26.61 21.89 23.77
C VAL A 127 -27.74 22.67 23.09
N LYS A 128 -28.00 22.42 21.80
CA LYS A 128 -29.10 23.04 21.07
C LYS A 128 -30.46 22.65 21.64
N GLN A 129 -30.67 21.39 22.01
CA GLN A 129 -31.92 20.92 22.61
C GLN A 129 -32.18 21.62 23.96
N VAL A 130 -31.19 21.63 24.85
CA VAL A 130 -31.30 22.27 26.18
C VAL A 130 -31.54 23.79 26.05
N LEU A 131 -30.91 24.46 25.08
CA LEU A 131 -31.15 25.88 24.85
C LEU A 131 -32.59 26.16 24.42
N ILE A 132 -33.14 25.33 23.52
CA ILE A 132 -34.54 25.45 23.06
C ILE A 132 -35.51 25.22 24.22
N GLU A 133 -35.26 24.21 25.07
CA GLU A 133 -36.09 23.94 26.25
C GLU A 133 -36.08 25.11 27.23
N LYS A 134 -34.90 25.67 27.53
CA LYS A 134 -34.77 26.86 28.40
C LYS A 134 -35.46 28.09 27.82
N MET A 135 -35.44 28.29 26.50
CA MET A 135 -36.14 29.40 25.85
C MET A 135 -37.66 29.24 25.93
N ARG A 136 -38.17 28.00 25.82
CA ARG A 136 -39.60 27.71 26.01
C ARG A 136 -40.05 27.99 27.44
N ALA A 137 -39.31 27.48 28.42
CA ALA A 137 -39.62 27.66 29.84
C ALA A 137 -39.54 29.12 30.33
N LYS A 138 -38.86 30.02 29.60
CA LYS A 138 -38.80 31.47 29.92
C LYS A 138 -39.91 32.30 29.27
N LYS A 139 -40.59 31.76 28.25
CA LYS A 139 -41.63 32.47 27.52
C LYS A 139 -43.00 32.28 28.16
N GLU A 140 -43.18 31.16 28.86
CA GLU A 140 -44.22 30.93 29.85
C GLU A 140 -43.93 31.71 31.14
#